data_AF-A0A8T5EHQ8-F1
#
_entry.id   AF-A0A8T5EHQ8-F1
#
_cell.length_a   1.000
_cell.length_b   1.000
_cell.length_c   1.000
_cell.angle_alpha   90.00
_cell.angle_beta   90.00
_cell.angle_gamma   90.00
#
_symmetry.space_group_name_H-M   'P 1'
#
loop_
_entity.id
_entity.type
_entity.pdbx_description
1 polymer ?
#
loop_
_entity_poly.entity_id
_entity_poly.type
_entity_poly.pdbx_seq_one_letter_code
_entity_poly.pdbx_strand_id
1 'polypeptide(L)'
;GQVQRRCRLIYDMLSSLSHRPWEAARQNKFAKVSGKNIGENAYEWQKHIEYIENEFKAEINSLMEKIAEHQEGAISESNRKLFNEAKDDIEMAEAALRDNNSFAIERALSRVEEALIEADPDYESNVLALKSTSESAQDSLDLIMNETGSNSILEDLIDEIPFVDLSNELSEEEDIPLVDLTSIYEEE
;
A
#
# COMPACT_ATOMS: atom_id res chain seq x y z
N GLY A 1 -13.74 2.68 4.93
CA GLY A 1 -12.57 2.46 4.06
C GLY A 1 -12.55 1.03 3.60
N GLN A 2 -12.17 0.78 2.34
CA GLN A 2 -12.03 -0.55 1.75
C GLN A 2 -11.16 -1.47 2.61
N VAL A 3 -11.48 -2.77 2.65
CA VAL A 3 -10.80 -3.78 3.49
C VAL A 3 -9.29 -3.75 3.23
N GLN A 4 -8.89 -3.66 1.97
CA GLN A 4 -7.50 -3.66 1.51
C GLN A 4 -6.69 -2.52 2.14
N ARG A 5 -7.20 -1.27 2.10
CA ARG A 5 -6.50 -0.11 2.70
C ARG A 5 -6.32 -0.28 4.21
N ARG A 6 -7.35 -0.76 4.92
CA ARG A 6 -7.27 -1.00 6.37
C ARG A 6 -6.22 -2.05 6.69
N CYS A 7 -6.22 -3.11 5.90
CA CYS A 7 -5.30 -4.21 6.07
C CYS A 7 -3.85 -3.71 5.83
N ARG A 8 -3.55 -3.02 4.72
CA ARG A 8 -2.21 -2.45 4.46
C ARG A 8 -1.72 -1.54 5.59
N LEU A 9 -2.58 -0.66 6.12
CA LEU A 9 -2.26 0.16 7.30
C LEU A 9 -1.94 -0.67 8.55
N ILE A 10 -2.69 -1.75 8.79
CA ILE A 10 -2.43 -2.70 9.89
C ILE A 10 -1.04 -3.33 9.72
N TYR A 11 -0.68 -3.76 8.52
CA TYR A 11 0.60 -4.40 8.22
C TYR A 11 1.77 -3.45 8.41
N ASP A 12 1.65 -2.21 7.91
CA ASP A 12 2.67 -1.18 8.10
C ASP A 12 2.82 -0.80 9.58
N MET A 13 1.71 -0.66 10.31
CA MET A 13 1.76 -0.43 11.76
C MET A 13 2.50 -1.54 12.50
N LEU A 14 2.30 -2.80 12.11
CA LEU A 14 3.01 -3.93 12.73
C LEU A 14 4.52 -3.87 12.51
N SER A 15 4.98 -3.36 11.37
CA SER A 15 6.41 -3.18 11.11
C SER A 15 7.06 -2.14 12.04
N SER A 16 6.29 -1.12 12.43
CA SER A 16 6.76 -0.03 13.29
C SER A 16 6.75 -0.36 14.78
N LEU A 17 5.96 -1.36 15.18
CA LEU A 17 5.74 -1.70 16.58
C LEU A 17 6.71 -2.79 17.04
N SER A 18 7.41 -2.53 18.15
CA SER A 18 8.25 -3.55 18.80
C SER A 18 7.45 -4.65 19.51
N HIS A 19 6.13 -4.47 19.64
CA HIS A 19 5.23 -5.34 20.39
C HIS A 19 3.94 -5.54 19.61
N ARG A 20 3.26 -6.66 19.86
CA ARG A 20 2.02 -6.99 19.16
C ARG A 20 0.86 -6.17 19.72
N PRO A 21 0.09 -5.45 18.89
CA PRO A 21 -0.97 -4.55 19.36
C PRO A 21 -2.14 -5.29 20.04
N TRP A 22 -2.28 -6.60 19.81
CA TRP A 22 -3.27 -7.44 20.48
C TRP A 22 -2.85 -7.94 21.87
N GLU A 23 -1.61 -7.68 22.32
CA GLU A 23 -1.10 -8.07 23.64
C GLU A 23 -1.38 -6.97 24.69
N ALA A 24 -2.66 -6.69 24.95
CA ALA A 24 -3.03 -5.64 25.89
C ALA A 24 -2.62 -5.98 27.34
N ALA A 25 -1.77 -5.15 27.95
CA ALA A 25 -1.31 -5.32 29.33
C ALA A 25 -2.46 -5.33 30.38
N ARG A 26 -3.58 -4.67 30.09
CA ARG A 26 -4.77 -4.62 30.97
C ARG A 26 -5.98 -5.28 30.34
N GLN A 27 -5.98 -6.62 30.32
CA GLN A 27 -6.98 -7.45 29.65
C GLN A 27 -8.43 -7.10 30.03
N ASN A 28 -8.70 -6.91 31.33
CA ASN A 28 -10.05 -6.59 31.81
C ASN A 28 -10.55 -5.22 31.32
N LYS A 29 -9.68 -4.22 31.25
CA LYS A 29 -10.04 -2.89 30.73
C LYS A 29 -10.23 -2.93 29.22
N PHE A 30 -9.36 -3.67 28.52
CA PHE A 30 -9.47 -3.90 27.08
C PHE A 30 -10.82 -4.53 26.74
N ALA A 31 -11.18 -5.64 27.40
CA ALA A 31 -12.45 -6.33 27.16
C ALA A 31 -13.67 -5.45 27.45
N LYS A 32 -13.61 -4.65 28.53
CA LYS A 32 -14.69 -3.72 28.88
C LYS A 32 -14.91 -2.62 27.83
N VAL A 33 -13.85 -2.13 27.19
CA VAL A 33 -13.92 -1.03 26.22
C VAL A 33 -14.19 -1.54 24.81
N SER A 34 -13.49 -2.58 24.37
CA SER A 34 -13.60 -3.12 23.02
C SER A 34 -14.79 -4.07 22.83
N GLY A 35 -15.35 -4.58 23.93
CA GLY A 35 -16.38 -5.62 23.88
C GLY A 35 -15.87 -6.99 23.41
N LYS A 36 -14.57 -7.13 23.13
CA LYS A 36 -13.93 -8.38 22.68
C LYS A 36 -12.90 -8.84 23.70
N ASN A 37 -12.76 -10.16 23.86
CA ASN A 37 -11.65 -10.68 24.63
C ASN A 37 -10.33 -10.59 23.83
N ILE A 38 -9.19 -10.76 24.50
CA ILE A 38 -7.87 -10.65 23.83
C ILE A 38 -7.67 -11.71 22.75
N GLY A 39 -8.18 -12.93 22.96
CA GLY A 39 -8.06 -14.01 21.97
C GLY A 39 -8.85 -13.71 20.70
N GLU A 40 -10.07 -13.22 20.83
CA GLU A 40 -10.91 -12.77 19.71
C GLU A 40 -10.24 -11.62 18.96
N ASN A 41 -9.67 -10.65 19.68
CA ASN A 41 -8.95 -9.56 19.04
C ASN A 41 -7.71 -10.09 18.29
N ALA A 42 -6.88 -10.91 18.93
CA ALA A 42 -5.71 -11.50 18.29
C ALA A 42 -6.06 -12.29 17.02
N TYR A 43 -7.16 -13.04 17.06
CA TYR A 43 -7.67 -13.79 15.90
C TYR A 43 -8.05 -12.87 14.73
N GLU A 44 -8.77 -11.77 14.99
CA GLU A 44 -9.14 -10.81 13.93
C GLU A 44 -7.91 -10.12 13.33
N TRP A 45 -6.92 -9.78 14.16
CA TRP A 45 -5.65 -9.23 13.68
C TRP A 45 -4.91 -10.23 12.80
N GLN A 46 -4.80 -11.49 13.22
CA GLN A 46 -4.17 -12.54 12.40
C GLN A 46 -4.89 -12.72 11.06
N LYS A 47 -6.22 -12.71 11.05
CA LYS A 47 -6.99 -12.80 9.81
C LYS A 47 -6.68 -11.66 8.84
N HIS A 48 -6.53 -10.43 9.34
CA HIS A 48 -6.14 -9.29 8.50
C HIS A 48 -4.71 -9.42 7.98
N ILE A 49 -3.77 -9.87 8.81
CA ILE A 49 -2.37 -10.11 8.40
C ILE A 49 -2.31 -11.18 7.32
N GLU A 50 -2.93 -12.34 7.56
CA GLU A 50 -2.97 -13.46 6.62
C GLU A 50 -3.60 -13.06 5.28
N TYR A 51 -4.67 -12.26 5.31
CA TYR A 51 -5.30 -11.74 4.11
C TYR A 51 -4.31 -10.95 3.24
N ILE A 52 -3.55 -10.02 3.84
CA ILE A 52 -2.59 -9.18 3.12
C ILE A 52 -1.40 -9.97 2.63
N GLU A 53 -0.85 -10.84 3.48
CA GLU A 53 0.28 -11.67 3.08
C GLU A 53 -0.08 -12.53 1.87
N ASN A 54 -1.31 -13.06 1.84
CA ASN A 54 -1.79 -13.82 0.69
C ASN A 54 -1.96 -12.94 -0.55
N GLU A 55 -2.46 -11.71 -0.42
CA GLU A 55 -2.55 -10.74 -1.52
C GLU A 55 -1.15 -10.41 -2.07
N PHE A 56 -0.18 -10.07 -1.21
CA PHE A 56 1.19 -9.78 -1.65
C PHE A 56 1.87 -11.00 -2.27
N LYS A 57 1.68 -12.21 -1.71
CA LYS A 57 2.19 -13.45 -2.31
C LYS A 57 1.57 -13.68 -3.68
N ALA A 58 0.27 -13.45 -3.84
CA ALA A 58 -0.41 -13.59 -5.12
C ALA A 58 0.15 -12.59 -6.16
N GLU A 59 0.36 -11.34 -5.75
CA GLU A 59 0.92 -10.29 -6.60
C GLU A 59 2.37 -10.58 -7.02
N ILE A 60 3.23 -10.97 -6.06
CA ILE A 60 4.61 -11.42 -6.31
C ILE A 60 4.63 -12.58 -7.32
N ASN A 61 3.81 -13.61 -7.08
CA ASN A 61 3.75 -14.78 -7.96
C ASN A 61 3.26 -14.42 -9.37
N SER A 62 2.24 -13.55 -9.47
CA SER A 62 1.73 -13.10 -10.77
C SER A 62 2.77 -12.32 -11.57
N LEU A 63 3.52 -11.43 -10.93
CA LEU A 63 4.59 -10.69 -11.59
C LEU A 63 5.77 -11.60 -11.98
N MET A 64 6.11 -12.57 -11.13
CA MET A 64 7.14 -13.56 -11.43
C MET A 64 6.77 -14.44 -12.63
N GLU A 65 5.51 -14.86 -12.74
CA GLU A 65 4.99 -15.60 -13.90
C GLU A 65 5.10 -14.78 -15.19
N LYS A 66 4.69 -13.51 -15.15
CA LYS A 66 4.82 -12.59 -16.30
C LYS A 66 6.28 -12.42 -16.74
N ILE A 67 7.22 -12.25 -15.80
CA ILE A 67 8.65 -12.19 -16.13
C ILE A 67 9.09 -13.47 -16.84
N ALA A 68 8.65 -14.64 -16.35
CA ALA A 68 8.99 -15.92 -16.96
C ALA A 68 8.41 -16.06 -18.38
N GLU A 69 7.15 -15.68 -18.61
CA GLU A 69 6.51 -15.70 -19.94
C GLU A 69 7.29 -14.86 -20.96
N HIS A 70 7.75 -13.67 -20.59
CA HIS A 70 8.56 -12.84 -21.47
C HIS A 70 9.97 -13.38 -21.69
N GLN A 71 10.48 -14.25 -20.80
CA GLN A 71 11.80 -14.87 -20.91
C GLN A 71 11.88 -16.06 -21.88
N GLU A 72 10.74 -16.65 -22.28
CA GLU A 72 10.71 -17.81 -23.18
C GLU A 72 10.98 -17.44 -24.67
N GLY A 73 11.00 -16.14 -25.01
CA GLY A 73 11.20 -15.62 -26.36
C GLY A 73 12.65 -15.26 -26.74
N ALA A 74 12.83 -14.83 -27.99
CA ALA A 74 14.07 -14.17 -28.42
C ALA A 74 14.06 -12.72 -27.93
N ILE A 75 14.89 -12.42 -26.93
CA ILE A 75 14.85 -11.14 -26.20
C ILE A 75 16.09 -10.31 -26.53
N SER A 76 15.90 -9.01 -26.71
CA SER A 76 17.00 -8.05 -26.83
C SER A 76 17.87 -8.05 -25.57
N GLU A 77 19.17 -7.76 -25.70
CA GLU A 77 20.06 -7.66 -24.55
C GLU A 77 19.59 -6.60 -23.52
N SER A 78 18.99 -5.50 -23.99
CA SER A 78 18.39 -4.48 -23.13
C SER A 78 17.24 -5.03 -22.29
N ASN A 79 16.30 -5.74 -22.92
CA ASN A 79 15.15 -6.33 -22.22
C ASN A 79 15.60 -7.42 -21.25
N ARG A 80 16.65 -8.19 -21.57
CA ARG A 80 17.25 -9.16 -20.65
C ARG A 80 17.78 -8.48 -19.38
N LYS A 81 18.36 -7.28 -19.48
CA LYS A 81 18.82 -6.50 -18.32
C LYS A 81 17.64 -6.07 -17.46
N LEU A 82 16.58 -5.54 -18.07
CA LEU A 82 15.35 -5.15 -17.36
C LEU A 82 14.72 -6.32 -16.61
N PHE A 83 14.60 -7.51 -17.22
CA PHE A 83 14.05 -8.67 -16.53
C PHE A 83 14.93 -9.21 -15.40
N ASN A 84 16.25 -9.08 -15.50
CA ASN A 84 17.14 -9.42 -14.40
C ASN A 84 16.97 -8.44 -13.23
N GLU A 85 16.87 -7.14 -13.50
CA GLU A 85 16.61 -6.12 -12.48
C GLU A 85 15.23 -6.33 -11.82
N ALA A 86 14.19 -6.64 -12.61
CA ALA A 86 12.88 -7.00 -12.11
C ALA A 86 12.92 -8.24 -11.19
N LYS A 87 13.75 -9.25 -11.53
CA LYS A 87 13.94 -10.42 -10.68
C LYS A 87 14.61 -10.07 -9.34
N ASP A 88 15.62 -9.20 -9.35
CA ASP A 88 16.27 -8.72 -8.13
C ASP A 88 15.26 -7.94 -7.25
N ASP A 89 14.37 -7.14 -7.85
CA ASP A 89 13.29 -6.46 -7.13
C ASP A 89 12.22 -7.44 -6.59
N ILE A 90 11.93 -8.56 -7.28
CA ILE A 90 11.08 -9.64 -6.72
C ILE A 90 11.72 -10.25 -5.48
N GLU A 91 13.02 -10.54 -5.50
CA GLU A 91 13.74 -11.05 -4.33
C GLU A 91 13.71 -10.03 -3.17
N MET A 92 13.78 -8.73 -3.48
CA MET A 92 13.60 -7.65 -2.51
C MET A 92 12.18 -7.62 -1.92
N ALA A 93 11.15 -7.83 -2.74
CA ALA A 93 9.76 -7.92 -2.27
C ALA A 93 9.55 -9.11 -1.33
N GLU A 94 10.11 -10.29 -1.67
CA GLU A 94 10.07 -11.47 -0.80
C GLU A 94 10.81 -11.25 0.54
N ALA A 95 11.93 -10.52 0.51
CA ALA A 95 12.64 -10.12 1.72
C ALA A 95 11.81 -9.17 2.58
N ALA A 96 11.22 -8.14 1.98
CA ALA A 96 10.37 -7.18 2.67
C ALA A 96 9.10 -7.83 3.25
N LEU A 97 8.55 -8.86 2.60
CA LEU A 97 7.44 -9.66 3.13
C LEU A 97 7.82 -10.40 4.41
N ARG A 98 9.03 -10.93 4.51
CA ARG A 98 9.53 -11.57 5.75
C ARG A 98 9.71 -10.57 6.89
N ASP A 99 9.98 -9.31 6.55
CA ASP A 99 10.17 -8.21 7.50
C ASP A 99 8.86 -7.46 7.83
N ASN A 100 7.72 -7.89 7.26
CA ASN A 100 6.40 -7.24 7.36
C ASN A 100 6.37 -5.77 6.89
N ASN A 101 7.23 -5.40 5.94
CA ASN A 101 7.34 -4.03 5.46
C ASN A 101 6.50 -3.83 4.18
N SER A 102 5.23 -3.43 4.36
CA SER A 102 4.30 -3.18 3.24
C SER A 102 4.86 -2.21 2.20
N PHE A 103 5.48 -1.12 2.66
CA PHE A 103 5.96 -0.07 1.78
C PHE A 103 7.12 -0.55 0.90
N ALA A 104 8.06 -1.31 1.47
CA ALA A 104 9.17 -1.88 0.71
C ALA A 104 8.69 -2.91 -0.32
N ILE A 105 7.66 -3.70 0.00
CA ILE A 105 7.02 -4.63 -0.95
C ILE A 105 6.42 -3.84 -2.10
N GLU A 106 5.52 -2.90 -1.84
CA GLU A 106 4.83 -2.11 -2.88
C GLU A 106 5.81 -1.35 -3.77
N ARG A 107 6.87 -0.79 -3.18
CA ARG A 107 7.92 -0.10 -3.94
C ARG A 107 8.68 -1.05 -4.86
N ALA A 108 9.03 -2.25 -4.38
CA ALA A 108 9.71 -3.24 -5.20
C ALA A 108 8.80 -3.73 -6.34
N LEU A 109 7.54 -4.05 -6.05
CA LEU A 109 6.56 -4.46 -7.07
C LEU A 109 6.31 -3.38 -8.11
N SER A 110 6.27 -2.10 -7.71
CA SER A 110 6.12 -0.98 -8.64
C SER A 110 7.28 -0.90 -9.64
N ARG A 111 8.52 -1.18 -9.20
CA ARG A 111 9.69 -1.23 -10.10
C ARG A 111 9.65 -2.42 -11.04
N VAL A 112 9.17 -3.55 -10.56
CA VAL A 112 8.92 -4.73 -11.40
C VAL A 112 7.90 -4.39 -12.49
N GLU A 113 6.79 -3.75 -12.13
CA GLU A 113 5.80 -3.28 -13.11
C GLU A 113 6.41 -2.31 -14.10
N GLU A 114 7.22 -1.35 -13.65
CA GLU A 114 7.92 -0.39 -14.52
C GLU A 114 8.84 -1.09 -15.52
N ALA A 115 9.65 -2.06 -15.06
CA ALA A 115 10.53 -2.84 -15.91
C ALA A 115 9.75 -3.71 -16.92
N LEU A 116 8.59 -4.24 -16.53
CA LEU A 116 7.70 -4.97 -17.44
C LEU A 116 7.10 -4.05 -18.51
N ILE A 117 6.64 -2.85 -18.13
CA ILE A 117 6.11 -1.85 -19.09
C ILE A 117 7.20 -1.40 -20.06
N GLU A 118 8.42 -1.18 -19.58
CA GLU A 118 9.53 -0.77 -20.44
C GLU A 118 9.95 -1.89 -21.42
N ALA A 119 9.90 -3.15 -20.96
CA ALA A 119 10.25 -4.30 -21.79
C ALA A 119 9.14 -4.69 -22.79
N ASP A 120 7.87 -4.50 -22.41
CA ASP A 120 6.69 -4.72 -23.25
C ASP A 120 5.66 -3.57 -23.08
N PRO A 121 5.59 -2.60 -24.02
CA PRO A 121 4.65 -1.49 -23.92
C PRO A 121 3.19 -1.91 -24.04
N ASP A 122 2.88 -3.09 -24.61
CA ASP A 122 1.51 -3.59 -24.67
C ASP A 122 1.01 -4.06 -23.29
N TYR A 123 1.93 -4.35 -22.36
CA TYR A 123 1.61 -4.70 -20.98
C TYR A 123 0.81 -3.61 -20.26
N GLU A 124 1.17 -2.34 -20.42
CA GLU A 124 0.48 -1.21 -19.78
C GLU A 124 -1.00 -1.15 -20.21
N SER A 125 -1.26 -1.34 -21.51
CA SER A 125 -2.60 -1.34 -22.07
C SER A 125 -3.47 -2.48 -21.51
N ASN A 126 -2.87 -3.66 -21.34
CA ASN A 126 -3.53 -4.84 -20.78
C ASN A 126 -3.82 -4.65 -19.28
N VAL A 127 -2.88 -4.09 -18.53
CA VAL A 127 -3.05 -3.79 -17.10
C VAL A 127 -4.14 -2.74 -16.87
N LEU A 128 -4.18 -1.67 -17.67
CA LEU A 128 -5.22 -0.64 -17.58
C LEU A 128 -6.62 -1.21 -17.88
N ALA A 129 -6.72 -2.07 -18.90
CA ALA A 129 -7.97 -2.75 -19.26
C ALA A 129 -8.46 -3.69 -18.13
N LEU A 130 -7.54 -4.39 -17.45
CA LEU A 130 -7.86 -5.24 -16.30
C LEU A 130 -8.24 -4.45 -15.05
N LYS A 131 -7.51 -3.36 -14.75
CA LYS A 131 -7.80 -2.49 -13.58
C LYS A 131 -9.18 -1.85 -13.71
N SER A 132 -9.50 -1.28 -14.87
CA SER A 132 -10.82 -0.66 -15.14
C SER A 132 -12.01 -1.65 -15.07
N THR A 133 -11.82 -2.90 -15.51
CA THR A 133 -12.85 -3.94 -15.36
C THR A 133 -12.98 -4.42 -13.91
N SER A 134 -11.87 -4.50 -13.16
CA SER A 134 -11.90 -4.84 -11.74
C SER A 134 -12.56 -3.77 -10.88
N GLU A 135 -12.30 -2.48 -11.14
CA GLU A 135 -12.93 -1.37 -10.42
C GLU A 135 -14.44 -1.35 -10.63
N SER A 136 -14.90 -1.59 -11.87
CA SER A 136 -16.32 -1.74 -12.17
C SER A 136 -16.97 -2.96 -11.49
N ALA A 137 -16.22 -4.06 -11.34
CA ALA A 137 -16.67 -5.25 -10.61
C ALA A 137 -16.67 -5.05 -9.08
N GLN A 138 -15.72 -4.27 -8.55
CA GLN A 138 -15.65 -3.89 -7.14
C GLN A 138 -16.79 -2.95 -6.76
N ASP A 139 -17.08 -1.94 -7.59
CA ASP A 139 -18.20 -0.99 -7.40
C ASP A 139 -19.55 -1.71 -7.34
N SER A 140 -19.73 -2.73 -8.18
CA SER A 140 -20.94 -3.56 -8.17
C SER A 140 -21.01 -4.48 -6.94
N LEU A 141 -19.87 -4.93 -6.40
CA LEU A 141 -19.81 -5.71 -5.15
C LEU A 141 -20.09 -4.84 -3.91
N ASP A 142 -19.55 -3.63 -3.87
CA ASP A 142 -19.74 -2.65 -2.79
C ASP A 142 -21.21 -2.19 -2.72
N LEU A 143 -21.90 -2.07 -3.86
CA LEU A 143 -23.35 -1.81 -3.90
C LEU A 143 -24.14 -2.96 -3.23
N ILE A 144 -23.81 -4.21 -3.54
CA ILE A 144 -24.46 -5.40 -2.98
C ILE A 144 -24.21 -5.52 -1.46
N MET A 145 -23.00 -5.18 -1.00
CA MET A 145 -22.68 -5.21 0.43
C MET A 145 -23.37 -4.09 1.23
N ASN A 146 -23.64 -2.94 0.61
CA ASN A 146 -24.39 -1.85 1.25
C ASN A 146 -25.89 -2.14 1.42
N GLU A 147 -26.45 -3.02 0.58
CA GLU A 147 -27.85 -3.48 0.72
C GLU A 147 -28.03 -4.48 1.88
N THR A 148 -26.95 -5.12 2.34
CA THR A 148 -27.00 -6.10 3.44
C THR A 148 -26.59 -5.43 4.75
N GLY A 149 -27.53 -4.69 5.33
CA GLY A 149 -27.36 -3.68 6.38
C GLY A 149 -26.44 -3.99 7.56
N SER A 150 -25.49 -3.07 7.81
CA SER A 150 -25.14 -2.52 9.13
C SER A 150 -23.99 -1.51 9.01
N ASN A 151 -24.30 -0.23 8.77
CA ASN A 151 -23.35 0.88 8.91
C ASN A 151 -24.03 2.21 9.33
N SER A 152 -25.06 2.15 10.18
CA SER A 152 -25.81 3.35 10.62
C SER A 152 -25.08 4.25 11.64
N ILE A 153 -23.75 4.23 11.72
CA ILE A 153 -22.97 4.97 12.74
C ILE A 153 -22.03 6.00 12.12
N LEU A 154 -21.77 5.94 10.80
CA LEU A 154 -20.73 6.77 10.16
C LEU A 154 -21.27 7.91 9.29
N GLU A 155 -22.58 7.97 9.05
CA GLU A 155 -23.21 8.94 8.16
C GLU A 155 -23.37 10.33 8.83
N ASP A 156 -23.45 10.38 10.16
CA ASP A 156 -23.68 11.62 10.92
C ASP A 156 -22.41 12.48 11.15
N LEU A 157 -21.22 12.06 10.69
CA LEU A 157 -19.95 12.76 10.98
C LEU A 157 -19.26 13.40 9.77
N ILE A 158 -19.79 13.26 8.55
CA ILE A 158 -19.13 13.75 7.33
C ILE A 158 -19.60 15.17 6.94
N ASP A 159 -20.71 15.66 7.49
CA ASP A 159 -21.32 16.94 7.10
C ASP A 159 -20.68 18.20 7.71
N GLU A 160 -19.60 18.11 8.50
CA GLU A 160 -18.97 19.28 9.16
C GLU A 160 -17.46 19.47 8.84
N ILE A 161 -16.97 19.00 7.68
CA ILE A 161 -15.63 19.40 7.23
C ILE A 161 -15.79 20.51 6.18
N PRO A 162 -15.49 21.78 6.50
CA PRO A 162 -15.48 22.84 5.50
C PRO A 162 -14.35 22.54 4.50
N PHE A 163 -14.71 22.29 3.25
CA PHE A 163 -13.75 22.18 2.15
C PHE A 163 -13.10 23.55 1.93
N VAL A 164 -11.85 23.70 2.39
CA VAL A 164 -11.01 24.87 2.09
C VAL A 164 -10.42 24.66 0.69
N ASP A 165 -10.88 25.46 -0.26
CA ASP A 165 -10.35 25.49 -1.63
C ASP A 165 -9.01 26.26 -1.65
N LEU A 166 -7.91 25.53 -1.76
CA LEU A 166 -6.54 26.07 -1.82
C LEU A 166 -6.09 26.42 -3.25
N SER A 167 -6.98 26.36 -4.25
CA SER A 167 -6.60 26.61 -5.65
C SER A 167 -6.29 28.08 -5.97
N ASN A 168 -6.45 29.00 -5.01
CA ASN A 168 -6.29 30.44 -5.21
C ASN A 168 -5.08 31.10 -4.49
N GLU A 169 -4.22 30.37 -3.78
CA GLU A 169 -3.06 30.97 -3.07
C GLU A 169 -1.72 30.77 -3.81
N LEU A 170 -1.67 31.14 -5.09
CA LEU A 170 -0.42 31.20 -5.87
C LEU A 170 -0.26 32.54 -6.59
N SER A 171 -0.35 33.67 -5.87
CA SER A 171 0.03 34.97 -6.45
C SER A 171 0.46 36.06 -5.48
N GLU A 172 1.13 35.74 -4.37
CA GLU A 172 1.97 36.74 -3.70
C GLU A 172 3.34 36.11 -3.44
N GLU A 173 4.35 36.55 -4.21
CA GLU A 173 5.75 36.32 -3.87
C GLU A 173 6.05 37.05 -2.56
N GLU A 174 6.00 36.32 -1.45
CA GLU A 174 6.71 36.76 -0.26
C GLU A 174 8.22 36.65 -0.54
N ASP A 175 8.87 37.80 -0.68
CA ASP A 175 10.33 37.93 -0.65
C ASP A 175 10.86 37.31 0.66
N ILE A 176 11.20 36.03 0.62
CA ILE A 176 11.90 35.37 1.72
C ILE A 176 13.31 35.97 1.77
N PRO A 177 13.71 36.68 2.85
CA PRO A 177 15.06 37.20 2.93
C PRO A 177 16.04 36.05 2.98
N LEU A 178 16.91 35.97 1.96
CA LEU A 178 17.99 35.00 1.91
C LEU A 178 18.99 35.32 3.03
N VAL A 179 18.93 34.59 4.14
CA VAL A 179 19.91 34.69 5.22
C VAL A 179 21.17 33.93 4.78
N ASP A 180 22.24 34.67 4.50
CA ASP A 180 23.54 34.10 4.16
C ASP A 180 24.22 33.53 5.42
N LEU A 181 24.16 32.20 5.56
CA LEU A 181 24.75 31.45 6.67
C LEU A 181 26.28 31.25 6.53
N THR A 182 26.93 31.80 5.50
CA THR A 182 28.39 31.67 5.34
C THR A 182 29.21 32.54 6.29
N SER A 183 28.57 33.48 6.99
CA SER A 183 29.21 34.40 7.93
C SER A 183 29.40 33.85 9.35
N ILE A 184 28.94 32.63 9.65
CA ILE A 184 28.92 32.07 11.01
C ILE A 184 30.14 31.16 11.31
N TYR A 185 31.08 31.01 10.37
CA TYR A 185 32.26 30.13 10.55
C TYR A 185 33.62 30.85 10.50
N GLU A 186 33.65 32.18 10.62
CA GLU A 186 34.91 32.93 10.77
C GLU A 186 34.97 33.64 12.12
N GLU A 187 34.99 32.88 13.22
CA GLU A 187 35.58 33.30 14.50
C GLU A 187 35.70 32.10 15.45
N GLU A 188 36.78 31.33 15.30
CA GLU A 188 37.55 30.72 16.42
C GLU A 188 38.95 30.30 15.96
#